data_AF-A0A6C8BP25-F1
#
_entry.id   AF-A0A6C8BP25-F1
#
_cell.length_a   1.000
_cell.length_b   1.000
_cell.length_c   1.000
_cell.angle_alpha   90.00
_cell.angle_beta   90.00
_cell.angle_gamma   90.00
#
_symmetry.space_group_name_H-M   'P 1'
#
loop_
_entity.id
_entity.type
_entity.pdbx_description
1 polymer ?
#
loop_
_entity_poly.entity_id
_entity_poly.type
_entity_poly.pdbx_seq_one_letter_code
_entity_poly.pdbx_strand_id
1 'polypeptide(L)'
;DDFQFQKVVISTSVGTGLGALAEEINKSADKTGVRATFTVETRGVAAVRAGTTSDTFAINGVTIGQVAYEDGDANGALVAAINSVKDTTGVEASIDANGQLLLTSREGRGIKIDGSIGGGAFIN
;
A
#
# COMPACT_ATOMS: atom_id res chain seq x y z
N ASP A 1 -30.16 -8.46 21.89
CA ASP A 1 -29.01 -9.29 21.50
C ASP A 1 -28.10 -8.48 20.61
N ASP A 2 -26.82 -8.44 20.95
CA ASP A 2 -25.80 -7.73 20.18
C ASP A 2 -25.33 -8.61 19.00
N PHE A 3 -25.09 -7.98 17.85
CA PHE A 3 -24.53 -8.66 16.69
C PHE A 3 -23.01 -8.80 16.84
N GLN A 4 -22.49 -10.02 16.71
CA GLN A 4 -21.06 -10.31 16.81
C GLN A 4 -20.51 -10.75 15.45
N PHE A 5 -19.53 -10.02 14.92
CA PHE A 5 -18.85 -10.37 13.68
C PHE A 5 -17.82 -11.48 13.88
N GLN A 6 -17.50 -12.21 12.82
CA GLN A 6 -16.38 -13.16 12.85
C GLN A 6 -15.05 -12.42 13.04
N LYS A 7 -14.08 -13.11 13.64
CA LYS A 7 -12.73 -12.57 13.79
C LYS A 7 -12.08 -12.40 12.42
N VAL A 8 -11.55 -11.21 12.16
CA VAL A 8 -10.78 -10.90 10.95
C VAL A 8 -9.33 -10.62 11.32
N VAL A 9 -8.40 -11.18 10.55
CA VAL A 9 -6.96 -10.92 10.72
C VAL A 9 -6.58 -9.64 9.98
N ILE A 10 -5.76 -8.80 10.60
CA ILE A 10 -5.20 -7.59 9.98
C ILE A 10 -3.72 -7.84 9.69
N SER A 11 -3.34 -7.89 8.42
CA SER A 11 -1.96 -8.11 7.98
C SER A 11 -1.73 -7.63 6.54
N THR A 12 -0.57 -7.96 5.97
CA THR A 12 -0.18 -7.72 4.57
C THR A 12 -0.51 -8.90 3.63
N SER A 13 -1.02 -10.00 4.18
CA SER A 13 -1.33 -11.23 3.43
C SER A 13 -2.67 -11.16 2.71
N VAL A 14 -2.83 -11.94 1.64
CA VAL A 14 -4.09 -12.10 0.90
C VAL A 14 -5.21 -12.55 1.84
N GLY A 15 -6.42 -12.00 1.68
CA GLY A 15 -7.58 -12.32 2.51
C GLY A 15 -7.54 -11.75 3.93
N THR A 16 -6.66 -10.79 4.20
CA THR A 16 -6.56 -10.09 5.50
C THR A 16 -6.62 -8.57 5.31
N GLY A 17 -6.70 -7.83 6.42
CA GLY A 17 -6.70 -6.37 6.40
C GLY A 17 -8.09 -5.75 6.41
N LEU A 18 -8.16 -4.46 6.07
CA LEU A 18 -9.40 -3.69 6.11
C LEU A 18 -10.38 -4.11 5.01
N GLY A 19 -9.88 -4.63 3.88
CA GLY A 19 -10.75 -5.19 2.84
C GLY A 19 -11.55 -6.38 3.35
N ALA A 20 -10.87 -7.35 3.96
CA ALA A 20 -11.52 -8.51 4.58
C ALA A 20 -12.49 -8.11 5.71
N LEU A 21 -12.16 -7.07 6.48
CA LEU A 21 -13.05 -6.57 7.53
C LEU A 21 -14.30 -5.90 6.94
N ALA A 22 -14.14 -5.07 5.92
CA ALA A 22 -15.25 -4.44 5.24
C ALA A 22 -16.18 -5.47 4.59
N GLU A 23 -15.63 -6.52 3.97
CA GLU A 23 -16.38 -7.66 3.46
C GLU A 23 -17.19 -8.34 4.57
N GLU A 24 -16.58 -8.62 5.72
CA GLU A 24 -17.27 -9.26 6.85
C GLU A 24 -18.43 -8.41 7.39
N ILE A 25 -18.23 -7.10 7.49
CA ILE A 25 -19.30 -6.16 7.87
C ILE A 25 -20.44 -6.22 6.86
N ASN A 26 -20.10 -6.13 5.56
CA ASN A 26 -21.08 -6.04 4.49
C ASN A 26 -21.86 -7.34 4.27
N LYS A 27 -21.32 -8.52 4.60
CA LYS A 27 -22.04 -9.81 4.57
C LYS A 27 -23.31 -9.80 5.42
N SER A 28 -23.35 -8.98 6.47
CA SER A 28 -24.49 -8.89 7.39
C SER A 28 -25.21 -7.55 7.31
N ALA A 29 -24.97 -6.74 6.28
CA ALA A 29 -25.53 -5.40 6.14
C ALA A 29 -27.07 -5.38 6.17
N ASP A 30 -27.73 -6.39 5.62
CA ASP A 30 -29.20 -6.49 5.64
C ASP A 30 -29.76 -6.73 7.06
N LYS A 31 -28.93 -7.27 7.97
CA LYS A 31 -29.30 -7.53 9.37
C LYS A 31 -28.89 -6.39 10.29
N THR A 32 -27.73 -5.81 10.05
CA THR A 32 -27.14 -4.78 10.93
C THR A 32 -27.49 -3.36 10.50
N GLY A 33 -27.88 -3.15 9.25
CA GLY A 33 -28.05 -1.82 8.66
C GLY A 33 -26.75 -1.06 8.41
N VAL A 34 -25.58 -1.69 8.66
CA VAL A 34 -24.26 -1.06 8.56
C VAL A 34 -23.56 -1.53 7.30
N ARG A 35 -22.98 -0.57 6.56
CA ARG A 35 -22.07 -0.83 5.44
C ARG A 35 -20.70 -0.24 5.72
N ALA A 36 -19.67 -0.92 5.23
CA ALA A 36 -18.28 -0.52 5.38
C ALA A 36 -17.59 -0.41 4.02
N THR A 37 -16.59 0.46 3.97
CA THR A 37 -15.62 0.57 2.88
C THR A 37 -14.22 0.73 3.49
N PHE A 38 -13.19 0.72 2.66
CA PHE A 38 -11.81 0.92 3.09
C PHE A 38 -11.06 1.84 2.12
N THR A 39 -10.04 2.49 2.68
CA THR A 39 -8.98 3.15 1.93
C THR A 39 -7.68 2.80 2.67
N VAL A 40 -6.73 2.20 1.96
CA VAL A 40 -5.41 1.92 2.51
C VAL A 40 -4.37 2.52 1.60
N GLU A 41 -3.81 3.63 2.06
CA GLU A 41 -2.85 4.43 1.33
C GLU A 41 -1.67 4.81 2.23
N THR A 42 -0.48 4.89 1.62
CA THR A 42 0.69 5.53 2.20
C THR A 42 1.16 6.58 1.22
N ARG A 43 1.21 7.84 1.67
CA ARG A 43 1.53 9.00 0.84
C ARG A 43 2.80 9.67 1.35
N GLY A 44 3.72 9.98 0.45
CA GLY A 44 4.87 10.82 0.75
C GLY A 44 4.44 12.23 1.14
N VAL A 45 5.20 12.88 2.03
CA VAL A 45 4.85 14.23 2.51
C VAL A 45 5.28 15.37 1.58
N ALA A 46 6.09 15.07 0.56
CA ALA A 46 6.56 16.04 -0.43
C ALA A 46 6.75 15.38 -1.80
N ALA A 47 6.90 16.22 -2.83
CA ALA A 47 7.18 15.73 -4.18
C ALA A 47 8.46 14.90 -4.21
N VAL A 48 8.45 13.81 -4.98
CA VAL A 48 9.60 12.91 -5.09
C VAL A 48 10.83 13.70 -5.52
N ARG A 49 11.96 13.45 -4.86
CA ARG A 49 13.28 13.93 -5.24
C ARG A 49 14.18 12.78 -5.61
N ALA A 50 15.22 13.07 -6.39
CA ALA A 50 16.21 12.09 -6.79
C ALA A 50 16.78 11.35 -5.57
N GLY A 51 16.94 10.04 -5.72
CA GLY A 51 17.33 9.17 -4.62
C GLY A 51 17.58 7.75 -5.09
N THR A 52 17.85 6.89 -4.12
CA THR A 52 18.08 5.47 -4.38
C THR A 52 17.56 4.66 -3.21
N THR A 53 16.83 3.60 -3.50
CA THR A 53 16.38 2.63 -2.50
C THR A 53 17.56 1.78 -2.00
N SER A 54 17.44 1.15 -0.84
CA SER A 54 18.43 0.15 -0.40
C SER A 54 18.32 -1.15 -1.21
N ASP A 55 19.39 -1.92 -1.20
CA ASP A 55 19.43 -3.31 -1.67
C ASP A 55 18.37 -4.22 -1.03
N THR A 56 17.98 -3.88 0.20
CA THR A 56 17.00 -4.56 1.04
C THR A 56 15.59 -4.00 0.93
N PHE A 57 15.36 -3.01 0.05
CA PHE A 57 14.03 -2.42 -0.14
C PHE A 57 13.01 -3.49 -0.56
N ALA A 58 11.95 -3.60 0.22
CA ALA A 58 10.88 -4.57 0.03
C ALA A 58 9.53 -3.97 0.42
N ILE A 59 8.46 -4.47 -0.20
CA ILE A 59 7.08 -4.14 0.18
C ILE A 59 6.33 -5.44 0.43
N ASN A 60 5.64 -5.51 1.57
CA ASN A 60 4.85 -6.67 1.99
C ASN A 60 5.64 -7.99 1.92
N GLY A 61 6.94 -7.93 2.26
CA GLY A 61 7.85 -9.09 2.27
C GLY A 61 8.44 -9.48 0.90
N VAL A 62 8.10 -8.76 -0.18
CA VAL A 62 8.68 -8.98 -1.52
C VAL A 62 9.81 -7.98 -1.76
N THR A 63 11.04 -8.48 -1.94
CA THR A 63 12.20 -7.65 -2.26
C THR A 63 12.07 -7.07 -3.67
N ILE A 64 12.23 -5.75 -3.76
CA ILE A 64 12.31 -4.97 -5.00
C ILE A 64 13.78 -4.64 -5.28
N GLY A 65 14.55 -4.34 -4.23
CA GLY A 65 15.98 -4.06 -4.31
C GLY A 65 16.32 -2.60 -4.64
N GLN A 66 17.57 -2.39 -5.01
CA GLN A 66 18.11 -1.06 -5.29
C GLN A 66 17.59 -0.50 -6.62
N VAL A 67 17.04 0.71 -6.58
CA VAL A 67 16.48 1.45 -7.72
C VAL A 67 16.88 2.91 -7.57
N ALA A 68 17.54 3.46 -8.59
CA ALA A 68 17.83 4.89 -8.67
C ALA A 68 16.70 5.61 -9.40
N TYR A 69 16.20 6.69 -8.81
CA TYR A 69 15.10 7.48 -9.34
C TYR A 69 15.45 8.96 -9.33
N GLU A 70 14.82 9.72 -10.23
CA GLU A 70 15.08 11.15 -10.42
C GLU A 70 14.02 12.02 -9.73
N ASP A 71 14.21 13.35 -9.76
CA ASP A 71 13.20 14.29 -9.28
C ASP A 71 11.86 14.02 -9.97
N GLY A 72 10.79 13.96 -9.18
CA GLY A 72 9.45 13.61 -9.65
C GLY A 72 9.30 12.18 -10.19
N ASP A 73 10.27 11.29 -9.95
CA ASP A 73 10.38 10.00 -10.63
C ASP A 73 10.33 10.15 -12.16
N ALA A 74 11.02 11.16 -12.71
CA ALA A 74 10.98 11.50 -14.14
C ALA A 74 11.43 10.35 -15.07
N ASN A 75 12.31 9.48 -14.57
CA ASN A 75 12.73 8.26 -15.26
C ASN A 75 11.73 7.09 -15.07
N GLY A 76 10.70 7.27 -14.25
CA GLY A 76 9.64 6.29 -13.93
C GLY A 76 10.13 5.07 -13.16
N ALA A 77 11.37 5.08 -12.67
CA ALA A 77 12.04 3.89 -12.18
C ALA A 77 11.44 3.40 -10.86
N LEU A 78 11.12 4.31 -9.94
CA LEU A 78 10.59 3.94 -8.62
C LEU A 78 9.18 3.34 -8.74
N VAL A 79 8.29 4.02 -9.47
CA VAL A 79 6.93 3.53 -9.71
C VAL A 79 6.94 2.22 -10.49
N ALA A 80 7.75 2.11 -11.55
CA ALA A 80 7.84 0.88 -12.34
C ALA A 80 8.35 -0.31 -11.51
N ALA A 81 9.38 -0.10 -10.68
CA ALA A 81 9.94 -1.15 -9.85
C ALA A 81 8.92 -1.68 -8.83
N ILE A 82 8.20 -0.80 -8.13
CA ILE A 82 7.14 -1.21 -7.20
C ILE A 82 6.01 -1.94 -7.94
N ASN A 83 5.58 -1.39 -9.08
CA ASN A 83 4.47 -1.96 -9.85
C ASN A 83 4.81 -3.28 -10.56
N SER A 84 6.09 -3.59 -10.75
CA SER A 84 6.53 -4.88 -11.32
C SER A 84 6.17 -6.08 -10.45
N VAL A 85 5.93 -5.86 -9.15
CA VAL A 85 5.58 -6.91 -8.18
C VAL A 85 4.20 -6.69 -7.53
N LYS A 86 3.38 -5.78 -8.07
CA LYS A 86 2.10 -5.38 -7.46
C LYS A 86 1.10 -6.52 -7.26
N ASP A 87 1.09 -7.51 -8.15
CA ASP A 87 0.18 -8.65 -8.05
C ASP A 87 0.55 -9.57 -6.89
N THR A 88 1.83 -9.57 -6.49
CA THR A 88 2.32 -10.30 -5.31
C THR A 88 2.16 -9.47 -4.04
N THR A 89 2.59 -8.20 -4.06
CA THR A 89 2.56 -7.33 -2.88
C THR A 89 1.16 -6.83 -2.53
N GLY A 90 0.28 -6.68 -3.51
CA GLY A 90 -1.03 -6.03 -3.38
C GLY A 90 -0.97 -4.51 -3.30
N VAL A 91 0.18 -3.92 -3.62
CA VAL A 91 0.45 -2.49 -3.52
C VAL A 91 0.75 -1.94 -4.91
N GLU A 92 0.02 -0.91 -5.29
CA GLU A 92 0.24 -0.14 -6.50
C GLU A 92 0.84 1.22 -6.17
N ALA A 93 1.89 1.61 -6.88
CA ALA A 93 2.51 2.91 -6.78
C ALA A 93 2.02 3.84 -7.90
N SER A 94 1.89 5.13 -7.57
CA SER A 94 1.70 6.22 -8.52
C SER A 94 2.34 7.51 -8.00
N ILE A 95 2.52 8.48 -8.89
CA ILE A 95 2.83 9.86 -8.51
C ILE A 95 1.52 10.65 -8.56
N ASP A 96 1.14 11.30 -7.45
CA ASP A 96 -0.10 12.07 -7.38
C ASP A 96 0.03 13.46 -8.03
N ALA A 97 -1.07 14.22 -8.04
CA ALA A 97 -1.10 15.55 -8.64
C ALA A 97 -0.15 16.58 -7.98
N ASN A 98 0.34 16.31 -6.77
CA ASN A 98 1.30 17.13 -6.05
C ASN A 98 2.74 16.65 -6.25
N GLY A 99 2.98 15.62 -7.08
CA GLY A 99 4.27 15.00 -7.29
C GLY A 99 4.67 14.02 -6.19
N GLN A 100 3.78 13.72 -5.25
CA GLN A 100 4.07 12.83 -4.11
C GLN A 100 3.93 11.37 -4.53
N LEU A 101 4.81 10.51 -4.02
CA LEU A 101 4.63 9.06 -4.16
C LEU A 101 3.39 8.63 -3.36
N LEU A 102 2.49 7.92 -4.02
CA LEU A 102 1.29 7.32 -3.44
C LEU A 102 1.35 5.81 -3.62
N LEU A 103 1.30 5.08 -2.51
CA LEU A 103 1.15 3.64 -2.46
C LEU A 103 -0.29 3.31 -2.04
N THR A 104 -0.99 2.52 -2.85
CA THR A 104 -2.39 2.13 -2.59
C THR A 104 -2.49 0.61 -2.52
N SER A 105 -3.16 0.09 -1.48
CA SER A 105 -3.53 -1.33 -1.46
C SER A 105 -4.90 -1.54 -2.09
N ARG A 106 -4.94 -2.29 -3.19
CA ARG A 106 -6.18 -2.55 -3.96
C ARG A 106 -7.19 -3.40 -3.20
N GLU A 107 -6.71 -4.32 -2.37
CA GLU A 107 -7.53 -5.30 -1.63
C GLU A 107 -7.69 -4.90 -0.16
N GLY A 108 -7.25 -3.70 0.22
CA GLY A 108 -7.30 -3.23 1.61
C GLY A 108 -6.37 -4.00 2.55
N ARG A 109 -5.29 -4.58 2.03
CA ARG A 109 -4.21 -5.18 2.82
C ARG A 109 -3.38 -4.07 3.45
N GLY A 110 -2.72 -4.38 4.57
CA GLY A 110 -1.69 -3.48 5.11
C GLY A 110 -0.57 -3.23 4.09
N ILE A 111 0.03 -2.04 4.16
CA ILE A 111 1.25 -1.70 3.40
C ILE A 111 2.38 -1.67 4.41
N LYS A 112 3.36 -2.56 4.24
CA LYS A 112 4.58 -2.60 5.03
C LYS A 112 5.76 -2.41 4.11
N ILE A 113 6.55 -1.38 4.39
CA ILE A 113 7.80 -1.11 3.70
C ILE A 113 8.94 -1.60 4.60
N ASP A 114 9.83 -2.39 4.04
CA ASP A 114 11.05 -2.86 4.68
C ASP A 114 12.26 -2.35 3.89
N GLY A 115 13.39 -2.16 4.59
CA GLY A 115 14.54 -1.47 4.02
C GLY A 115 14.28 0.03 3.83
N SER A 116 15.18 0.70 3.10
CA SER A 116 15.04 2.13 2.79
C SER A 116 14.45 2.31 1.40
N ILE A 117 13.32 3.02 1.31
CA ILE A 117 12.76 3.48 0.03
C ILE A 117 13.51 4.72 -0.51
N GLY A 118 14.52 5.21 0.21
CA GLY A 118 15.28 6.41 -0.11
C GLY A 118 14.60 7.69 0.37
N GLY A 119 15.39 8.60 0.96
CA GLY A 119 14.87 9.82 1.58
C GLY A 119 14.12 10.75 0.61
N GLY A 120 14.41 10.66 -0.69
CA GLY A 120 13.72 11.42 -1.73
C GLY A 120 12.26 11.00 -1.97
N ALA A 121 11.82 9.85 -1.45
CA ALA A 121 10.42 9.42 -1.54
C ALA A 121 9.52 10.04 -0.46
N PHE A 122 10.11 10.61 0.61
CA PHE A 122 9.39 11.26 1.71
C PHE A 122 8.31 10.40 2.40
N ILE A 123 8.54 9.08 2.46
CA ILE A 123 7.73 8.12 3.21
C ILE A 123 8.54 7.68 4.45
N ASN A 124 7.88 7.64 5.61
CA ASN A 124 8.44 7.18 6.88
C ASN A 124 7.98 5.76 7.21
#